data_AF-A0A8S9MDY3-F1
#
_entry.id   AF-A0A8S9MDY3-F1
#
_cell.length_a   1.000
_cell.length_b   1.000
_cell.length_c   1.000
_cell.angle_alpha   90.00
_cell.angle_beta   90.00
_cell.angle_gamma   90.00
#
_symmetry.space_group_name_H-M   'P 1'
#
loop_
_entity.id
_entity.type
_entity.pdbx_description
1 polymer ?
#
loop_
_entity_poly.entity_id
_entity_poly.type
_entity_poly.pdbx_seq_one_letter_code
_entity_poly.pdbx_strand_id
1 'polypeptide(L)'
;MVRCIDVLKERLPGISETAAIFAGVDVTREPIPVLPTVHYNMGGIPTNYHGEVITVRGDDPDSIVPGLMAAGEAASASVHGANRLGANSLLDIVVFGRACANRVAEIQKPGEKLRPLEDDAGEKSIEWLHRLRNSNGSLPTSKIRLNMQRVMQNNAAVFRTQETLEEGNKQSKLMT
;
A
#
# COMPACT_ATOMS: atom_id res chain seq x y z
N MET A 1 3.08 41.25 -2.32
CA MET A 1 4.12 40.35 -1.77
C MET A 1 3.80 39.91 -0.34
N VAL A 2 3.54 40.83 0.61
CA VAL A 2 3.16 40.53 2.01
C VAL A 2 2.00 39.51 2.14
N ARG A 3 0.93 39.70 1.37
CA ARG A 3 -0.25 38.82 1.35
C ARG A 3 0.06 37.35 0.98
N CYS A 4 1.18 37.08 0.31
CA CYS A 4 1.58 35.72 -0.06
C CYS A 4 2.25 34.99 1.10
N ILE A 5 3.05 35.70 1.90
CA ILE A 5 3.77 35.13 3.05
C ILE A 5 2.80 34.73 4.16
N ASP A 6 1.79 35.58 4.43
CA ASP A 6 0.78 35.28 5.44
C ASP A 6 -0.05 34.05 5.06
N VAL A 7 -0.37 33.89 3.77
CA VAL A 7 -1.07 32.71 3.25
C VAL A 7 -0.23 31.43 3.39
N LEU A 8 1.08 31.49 3.12
CA LEU A 8 1.96 30.33 3.31
C LEU A 8 2.00 29.89 4.77
N LYS A 9 2.09 30.84 5.71
CA LYS A 9 2.07 30.56 7.15
C LYS A 9 0.73 29.98 7.62
N GLU A 10 -0.38 30.48 7.11
CA GLU A 10 -1.71 30.03 7.51
C GLU A 10 -2.07 28.66 6.90
N ARG A 11 -1.76 28.44 5.61
CA ARG A 11 -2.28 27.30 4.83
C ARG A 11 -1.28 26.19 4.59
N LEU A 12 0.03 26.51 4.53
CA LEU A 12 1.10 25.55 4.23
C LEU A 12 2.25 25.58 5.27
N PRO A 13 1.99 25.69 6.59
CA PRO A 13 3.05 25.81 7.58
C PRO A 13 3.96 24.56 7.60
N GLY A 14 3.38 23.36 7.54
CA GLY A 14 4.15 22.11 7.60
C GLY A 14 5.08 21.90 6.40
N ILE A 15 4.64 22.26 5.18
CA ILE A 15 5.49 22.16 3.98
C ILE A 15 6.59 23.23 4.02
N SER A 16 6.29 24.43 4.55
CA SER A 16 7.29 25.49 4.72
C SER A 16 8.43 25.06 5.64
N GLU A 17 8.10 24.42 6.77
CA GLU A 17 9.10 23.87 7.70
C GLU A 17 9.86 22.69 7.08
N THR A 18 9.16 21.78 6.40
CA THR A 18 9.78 20.63 5.72
C THR A 18 10.80 21.08 4.66
N ALA A 19 10.45 22.09 3.85
CA ALA A 19 11.34 22.62 2.83
C ALA A 19 12.61 23.25 3.44
N ALA A 20 12.47 24.00 4.54
CA ALA A 20 13.60 24.58 5.24
C ALA A 20 14.53 23.51 5.82
N ILE A 21 13.97 22.48 6.48
CA ILE A 21 14.75 21.42 7.14
C ILE A 21 15.45 20.51 6.13
N PHE A 22 14.72 20.02 5.12
CA PHE A 22 15.19 18.93 4.26
C PHE A 22 15.80 19.39 2.93
N ALA A 23 15.46 20.61 2.49
CA ALA A 23 16.00 21.18 1.25
C ALA A 23 16.80 22.48 1.48
N GLY A 24 16.82 23.02 2.70
CA GLY A 24 17.47 24.30 2.98
C GLY A 24 16.80 25.50 2.30
N VAL A 25 15.53 25.35 1.91
CA VAL A 25 14.81 26.35 1.10
C VAL A 25 13.89 27.20 1.96
N ASP A 26 14.03 28.52 1.85
CA ASP A 26 13.02 29.47 2.30
C ASP A 26 11.97 29.64 1.19
N VAL A 27 10.80 29.03 1.40
CA VAL A 27 9.68 29.03 0.44
C VAL A 27 9.08 30.41 0.18
N THR A 28 9.42 31.42 0.97
CA THR A 28 9.03 32.82 0.72
C THR A 28 9.95 33.53 -0.28
N ARG A 29 11.09 32.92 -0.59
CA ARG A 29 12.15 33.52 -1.42
C ARG A 29 12.46 32.68 -2.65
N GLU A 30 12.45 31.36 -2.53
CA GLU A 30 12.93 30.44 -3.56
C GLU A 30 11.99 29.23 -3.71
N PRO A 31 11.89 28.64 -4.92
CA PRO A 31 11.04 27.49 -5.16
C PRO A 31 11.61 26.21 -4.54
N ILE A 32 10.73 25.30 -4.10
CA ILE A 32 11.12 23.98 -3.59
C ILE A 32 11.52 23.09 -4.79
N PRO A 33 12.68 22.41 -4.75
CA PRO A 33 13.01 21.39 -5.74
C PRO A 33 12.13 20.15 -5.53
N VAL A 34 11.31 19.81 -6.52
CA VAL A 34 10.38 18.67 -6.45
C VAL A 34 10.62 17.69 -7.59
N LEU A 35 10.42 16.39 -7.32
CA LEU A 35 10.43 15.33 -8.33
C LEU A 35 9.30 14.32 -8.10
N PRO A 36 8.77 13.67 -9.16
CA PRO A 36 7.81 12.59 -9.00
C PRO A 36 8.38 11.46 -8.13
N THR A 37 7.66 11.12 -7.06
CA THR A 37 8.07 10.09 -6.08
C THR A 37 6.93 9.10 -5.88
N VAL A 38 7.24 7.80 -5.74
CA VAL A 38 6.23 6.78 -5.41
C VAL A 38 5.51 7.19 -4.13
N HIS A 39 4.16 7.19 -4.16
CA HIS A 39 3.37 7.80 -3.10
C HIS A 39 2.21 6.94 -2.61
N TYR A 40 1.47 6.28 -3.51
CA TYR A 40 0.26 5.55 -3.16
C TYR A 40 0.07 4.31 -4.04
N ASN A 41 -0.43 3.23 -3.45
CA ASN A 41 -0.78 2.00 -4.15
C ASN A 41 -2.28 1.96 -4.43
N MET A 42 -2.66 2.02 -5.71
CA MET A 42 -4.07 1.93 -6.12
C MET A 42 -4.58 0.49 -6.11
N GLY A 43 -3.71 -0.49 -6.39
CA GLY A 43 -4.03 -1.90 -6.26
C GLY A 43 -3.94 -2.37 -4.82
N GLY A 44 -4.33 -3.62 -4.57
CA GLY A 44 -4.36 -4.19 -3.23
C GLY A 44 -5.16 -5.49 -3.21
N ILE A 45 -5.62 -5.87 -2.03
CA ILE A 45 -6.50 -7.02 -1.84
C ILE A 45 -7.86 -6.67 -2.46
N PRO A 46 -8.36 -7.41 -3.47
CA PRO A 46 -9.61 -7.07 -4.11
C PRO A 46 -10.78 -7.27 -3.15
N THR A 47 -11.70 -6.31 -3.11
CA THR A 47 -12.90 -6.35 -2.27
C THR A 47 -14.13 -5.95 -3.05
N ASN A 48 -15.29 -6.40 -2.61
CA ASN A 48 -16.55 -5.77 -3.01
C ASN A 48 -16.72 -4.40 -2.30
N TYR A 49 -17.82 -3.69 -2.58
CA TYR A 49 -18.09 -2.38 -1.99
C TYR A 49 -18.44 -2.40 -0.49
N HIS A 50 -18.68 -3.58 0.09
CA HIS A 50 -18.86 -3.77 1.53
C HIS A 50 -17.52 -4.03 2.26
N GLY A 51 -16.42 -4.21 1.52
CA GLY A 51 -15.10 -4.52 2.05
C GLY A 51 -14.83 -6.01 2.30
N GLU A 52 -15.74 -6.90 1.86
CA GLU A 52 -15.50 -8.34 1.86
C GLU A 52 -14.46 -8.66 0.78
N VAL A 53 -13.42 -9.43 1.13
CA VAL A 53 -12.41 -9.86 0.16
C VAL A 53 -13.03 -10.81 -0.84
N ILE A 54 -12.69 -10.65 -2.12
CA ILE A 54 -13.16 -11.50 -3.21
C ILE A 54 -12.00 -12.25 -3.87
N THR A 55 -12.30 -13.37 -4.50
CA THR A 55 -11.35 -14.20 -5.24
C THR A 55 -12.05 -14.88 -6.41
N VAL A 56 -11.27 -15.29 -7.41
CA VAL A 56 -11.78 -16.11 -8.51
C VAL A 56 -12.01 -17.54 -8.04
N ARG A 57 -13.19 -18.11 -8.29
CA ARG A 57 -13.51 -19.53 -8.11
C ARG A 57 -14.27 -20.08 -9.32
N GLY A 58 -13.58 -20.89 -10.13
CA GLY A 58 -14.15 -21.35 -11.40
C GLY A 58 -14.46 -20.17 -12.31
N ASP A 59 -15.71 -20.06 -12.75
CA ASP A 59 -16.20 -18.98 -13.61
C ASP A 59 -16.70 -17.74 -12.84
N ASP A 60 -16.71 -17.78 -11.50
CA ASP A 60 -17.11 -16.64 -10.64
C ASP A 60 -15.86 -15.81 -10.27
N PRO A 61 -15.68 -14.60 -10.85
CA PRO A 61 -14.53 -13.75 -10.55
C PRO A 61 -14.65 -13.03 -9.20
N ASP A 62 -15.85 -12.95 -8.61
CA ASP A 62 -16.17 -12.09 -7.46
C ASP A 62 -16.58 -12.90 -6.22
N SER A 63 -16.05 -14.13 -6.10
CA SER A 63 -16.42 -15.05 -5.03
C SER A 63 -15.89 -14.58 -3.68
N ILE A 64 -16.77 -14.40 -2.69
CA ILE A 64 -16.38 -13.90 -1.36
C ILE A 64 -15.48 -14.90 -0.64
N VAL A 65 -14.41 -14.40 -0.01
CA VAL A 65 -13.57 -15.11 0.96
C VAL A 65 -14.19 -14.92 2.36
N PRO A 66 -14.89 -15.93 2.91
CA PRO A 66 -15.67 -15.73 4.12
C PRO A 66 -14.79 -15.42 5.34
N GLY A 67 -15.12 -14.35 6.04
CA GLY A 67 -14.41 -13.92 7.26
C GLY A 67 -13.16 -13.08 7.02
N LEU A 68 -12.85 -12.72 5.77
CA LEU A 68 -11.74 -11.84 5.43
C LEU A 68 -12.25 -10.51 4.86
N MET A 69 -11.85 -9.41 5.48
CA MET A 69 -12.19 -8.04 5.08
C MET A 69 -10.92 -7.25 4.79
N ALA A 70 -10.99 -6.26 3.90
CA ALA A 70 -9.92 -5.29 3.69
C ALA A 70 -10.49 -3.88 3.45
N ALA A 71 -9.78 -2.84 3.90
CA ALA A 71 -10.15 -1.44 3.69
C ALA A 71 -8.89 -0.54 3.62
N GLY A 72 -9.06 0.69 3.13
CA GLY A 72 -7.97 1.66 2.97
C GLY A 72 -6.99 1.27 1.87
N GLU A 73 -5.76 1.79 1.93
CA GLU A 73 -4.74 1.59 0.87
C GLU A 73 -4.35 0.11 0.64
N ALA A 74 -4.56 -0.76 1.64
CA ALA A 74 -4.32 -2.19 1.47
C ALA A 74 -5.38 -2.88 0.58
N ALA A 75 -6.55 -2.27 0.42
CA ALA A 75 -7.67 -2.81 -0.33
C ALA A 75 -7.75 -2.22 -1.74
N SER A 76 -8.34 -3.00 -2.63
CA SER A 76 -8.74 -2.57 -3.96
C SER A 76 -10.23 -2.84 -4.14
N ALA A 77 -11.06 -2.08 -3.40
CA ALA A 77 -12.44 -1.80 -3.83
C ALA A 77 -12.47 -1.06 -5.18
N SER A 78 -11.30 -0.53 -5.59
CA SER A 78 -11.00 0.09 -6.88
C SER A 78 -11.72 1.43 -7.14
N VAL A 79 -12.12 2.14 -6.09
CA VAL A 79 -12.63 3.52 -6.21
C VAL A 79 -11.59 4.50 -6.78
N HIS A 80 -10.31 4.10 -6.77
CA HIS A 80 -9.21 4.87 -7.34
C HIS A 80 -8.80 4.41 -8.75
N GLY A 81 -9.29 3.25 -9.22
CA GLY A 81 -8.92 2.67 -10.52
C GLY A 81 -7.42 2.72 -10.80
N ALA A 82 -7.03 3.28 -11.95
CA ALA A 82 -5.63 3.43 -12.35
C ALA A 82 -4.93 4.68 -11.79
N ASN A 83 -5.68 5.65 -11.24
CA ASN A 83 -5.13 6.90 -10.75
C ASN A 83 -6.05 7.54 -9.69
N ARG A 84 -5.55 7.64 -8.46
CA ARG A 84 -6.26 8.27 -7.35
C ARG A 84 -6.32 9.79 -7.49
N LEU A 85 -7.47 10.39 -7.17
CA LEU A 85 -7.60 11.84 -6.99
C LEU A 85 -7.10 12.28 -5.59
N GLY A 86 -6.51 13.47 -5.50
CA GLY A 86 -6.02 14.04 -4.24
C GLY A 86 -7.09 14.06 -3.14
N ALA A 87 -6.67 13.90 -1.89
CA ALA A 87 -7.53 13.82 -0.69
C ALA A 87 -8.50 12.62 -0.57
N ASN A 88 -8.73 11.83 -1.64
CA ASN A 88 -9.68 10.71 -1.59
C ASN A 88 -9.23 9.50 -0.77
N SER A 89 -7.93 9.35 -0.46
CA SER A 89 -7.46 8.21 0.35
C SER A 89 -7.95 8.27 1.80
N LEU A 90 -7.99 9.46 2.41
CA LEU A 90 -8.53 9.60 3.76
C LEU A 90 -10.04 9.33 3.81
N LEU A 91 -10.75 9.71 2.74
CA LEU A 91 -12.16 9.40 2.57
C LEU A 91 -12.41 7.89 2.45
N ASP A 92 -11.61 7.20 1.64
CA ASP A 92 -11.63 5.74 1.50
C ASP A 92 -11.47 5.05 2.87
N ILE A 93 -10.45 5.41 3.64
CA ILE A 93 -10.19 4.82 4.97
C ILE A 93 -11.43 4.91 5.88
N VAL A 94 -12.04 6.09 5.99
CA VAL A 94 -13.18 6.28 6.91
C VAL A 94 -14.47 5.64 6.40
N VAL A 95 -14.70 5.66 5.08
CA VAL A 95 -15.90 5.09 4.47
C VAL A 95 -15.85 3.57 4.48
N PHE A 96 -14.79 2.97 3.92
CA PHE A 96 -14.69 1.52 3.81
C PHE A 96 -14.36 0.85 5.14
N GLY A 97 -13.61 1.50 6.03
CA GLY A 97 -13.45 1.02 7.40
C GLY A 97 -14.81 0.89 8.12
N ARG A 98 -15.69 1.88 7.95
CA ARG A 98 -17.06 1.82 8.50
C ARG A 98 -17.94 0.81 7.75
N ALA A 99 -17.82 0.71 6.43
CA ALA A 99 -18.57 -0.26 5.63
C ALA A 99 -18.26 -1.71 6.08
N CYS A 100 -16.98 -2.03 6.31
CA CYS A 100 -16.57 -3.32 6.85
C CYS A 100 -17.25 -3.61 8.20
N ALA A 101 -17.23 -2.64 9.12
CA ALA A 101 -17.84 -2.80 10.44
C ALA A 101 -19.36 -3.02 10.35
N ASN A 102 -20.05 -2.23 9.53
CA ASN A 102 -21.49 -2.41 9.30
C ASN A 102 -21.78 -3.78 8.68
N ARG A 103 -20.98 -4.21 7.69
CA ARG A 103 -21.16 -5.48 7.02
C ARG A 103 -20.98 -6.66 7.98
N VAL A 104 -19.93 -6.64 8.80
CA VAL A 104 -19.71 -7.66 9.83
C VAL A 104 -20.90 -7.73 10.79
N ALA A 105 -21.46 -6.59 11.19
CA ALA A 105 -22.63 -6.54 12.06
C ALA A 105 -23.93 -7.09 11.42
N GLU A 106 -24.02 -7.11 10.08
CA GLU A 106 -25.14 -7.72 9.35
C GLU A 106 -24.99 -9.24 9.24
N ILE A 107 -23.76 -9.73 9.03
CA ILE A 107 -23.50 -11.14 8.72
C ILE A 107 -23.07 -11.99 9.92
N GLN A 108 -22.75 -11.36 11.05
CA GLN A 108 -22.36 -12.02 12.29
C GLN A 108 -22.98 -11.34 13.51
N LYS A 109 -23.09 -12.09 14.60
CA LYS A 109 -23.54 -11.60 15.90
C LYS A 109 -22.47 -11.76 16.98
N PRO A 110 -22.38 -10.81 17.93
CA PRO A 110 -21.50 -10.96 19.08
C PRO A 110 -21.78 -12.26 19.84
N GLY A 111 -20.74 -13.04 20.11
CA GLY A 111 -20.83 -14.32 20.82
C GLY A 111 -21.14 -15.54 19.96
N GLU A 112 -21.26 -15.38 18.63
CA GLU A 112 -21.36 -16.52 17.73
C GLU A 112 -20.12 -17.42 17.81
N LYS A 113 -20.34 -18.74 17.74
CA LYS A 113 -19.25 -19.71 17.75
C LYS A 113 -18.51 -19.65 16.42
N LEU A 114 -17.21 -19.39 16.49
CA LEU A 114 -16.32 -19.52 15.34
C LEU A 114 -16.10 -20.99 14.99
N ARG A 115 -15.78 -21.25 13.73
CA ARG A 115 -15.36 -22.59 13.31
C ARG A 115 -14.07 -22.97 14.07
N PRO A 116 -13.93 -24.23 14.51
CA PRO A 116 -12.67 -24.69 15.09
C PRO A 116 -11.56 -24.52 14.05
N LEU A 117 -10.37 -24.16 14.54
CA LEU A 117 -9.18 -24.15 13.72
C LEU A 117 -8.72 -25.60 13.50
N GLU A 118 -7.99 -25.83 12.41
CA GLU A 118 -7.25 -27.07 12.21
C GLU A 118 -6.12 -27.17 13.26
N ASP A 119 -5.74 -28.40 13.64
CA ASP A 119 -4.75 -28.62 14.72
C ASP A 119 -3.39 -28.00 14.41
N ASP A 120 -3.02 -27.91 13.12
CA ASP A 120 -1.77 -27.34 12.60
C ASP A 120 -1.92 -25.88 12.14
N ALA A 121 -3.05 -25.22 12.47
CA ALA A 121 -3.30 -23.85 12.05
C ALA A 121 -2.18 -22.90 12.54
N GLY A 122 -1.46 -22.32 11.58
CA GLY A 122 -0.36 -21.38 11.84
C GLY A 122 1.03 -22.00 11.89
N GLU A 123 1.17 -23.33 11.86
CA GLU A 123 2.49 -23.99 11.87
C GLU A 123 3.38 -23.52 10.71
N LYS A 124 2.83 -23.43 9.49
CA LYS A 124 3.55 -22.92 8.30
C LYS A 124 4.09 -21.50 8.49
N SER A 125 3.36 -20.64 9.21
CA SER A 125 3.82 -19.27 9.51
C SER A 125 4.99 -19.27 10.50
N ILE A 126 4.94 -20.16 11.50
CA ILE A 126 6.03 -20.37 12.46
C ILE A 126 7.26 -20.93 11.76
N GLU A 127 7.09 -21.94 10.90
CA GLU A 127 8.17 -22.52 10.11
C GLU A 127 8.85 -21.49 9.20
N TRP A 128 8.06 -20.63 8.56
CA TRP A 128 8.58 -19.54 7.73
C TRP A 128 9.42 -18.56 8.54
N LEU A 129 8.93 -18.12 9.70
CA LEU A 129 9.71 -17.26 10.61
C LEU A 129 10.97 -17.95 11.10
N HIS A 130 10.88 -19.23 11.47
CA HIS A 130 12.03 -20.03 11.90
C HIS A 130 13.09 -20.12 10.80
N ARG A 131 12.68 -20.31 9.54
CA ARG A 131 13.59 -20.31 8.39
C ARG A 131 14.33 -18.99 8.23
N LEU A 132 13.63 -17.86 8.37
CA LEU A 132 14.24 -16.54 8.29
C LEU A 132 15.23 -16.31 9.44
N ARG A 133 14.83 -16.63 10.68
CA ARG A 133 15.63 -16.43 11.89
C ARG A 133 16.96 -17.20 11.85
N ASN A 134 16.93 -18.43 11.33
CA ASN A 134 18.11 -19.30 11.28
C ASN A 134 18.78 -19.31 9.90
N SER A 135 18.39 -18.40 8.99
CA SER A 135 19.02 -18.30 7.68
C SER A 135 20.49 -17.87 7.82
N ASN A 136 21.38 -18.54 7.10
CA ASN A 136 22.83 -18.31 7.10
C ASN A 136 23.36 -18.08 5.68
N GLY A 137 22.51 -17.54 4.81
CA GLY A 137 22.87 -17.21 3.42
C GLY A 137 23.93 -16.13 3.32
N SER A 138 24.50 -15.97 2.13
CA SER A 138 25.60 -15.03 1.86
C SER A 138 25.15 -13.56 1.70
N LEU A 139 23.85 -13.30 1.52
CA LEU A 139 23.30 -11.96 1.31
C LEU A 139 22.53 -11.47 2.55
N PRO A 140 22.89 -10.32 3.13
CA PRO A 140 22.11 -9.73 4.22
C PRO A 140 20.81 -9.12 3.70
N THR A 141 19.77 -9.13 4.53
CA THR A 141 18.43 -8.57 4.21
C THR A 141 18.49 -7.13 3.69
N SER A 142 19.40 -6.31 4.22
CA SER A 142 19.59 -4.92 3.79
C SER A 142 20.00 -4.80 2.32
N LYS A 143 20.81 -5.74 1.82
CA LYS A 143 21.24 -5.77 0.41
C LYS A 143 20.11 -6.24 -0.49
N ILE A 144 19.36 -7.28 -0.09
CA ILE A 144 18.19 -7.76 -0.82
C ILE A 144 17.16 -6.63 -0.98
N ARG A 145 16.85 -5.92 0.12
CA ARG A 145 15.94 -4.77 0.12
C ARG A 145 16.41 -3.66 -0.84
N LEU A 146 17.67 -3.24 -0.73
CA LEU A 146 18.20 -2.17 -1.59
C LEU A 146 18.23 -2.57 -3.06
N ASN A 147 18.57 -3.83 -3.34
CA ASN A 147 18.56 -4.36 -4.70
C ASN A 147 17.14 -4.30 -5.29
N MET A 148 16.14 -4.79 -4.56
CA MET A 148 14.75 -4.72 -5.01
C MET A 148 14.29 -3.27 -5.25
N GLN A 149 14.60 -2.35 -4.32
CA GLN A 149 14.28 -0.93 -4.49
C GLN A 149 14.89 -0.35 -5.78
N ARG A 150 16.15 -0.68 -6.09
CA ARG A 150 16.81 -0.24 -7.33
C ARG A 150 16.19 -0.84 -8.58
N VAL A 151 15.86 -2.13 -8.56
CA VAL A 151 15.19 -2.79 -9.69
C VAL A 151 13.88 -2.09 -10.00
N MET A 152 13.05 -1.87 -8.98
CA MET A 152 11.75 -1.19 -9.17
C MET A 152 11.91 0.25 -9.65
N GLN A 153 12.84 1.01 -9.05
CA GLN A 153 13.06 2.41 -9.41
C GLN A 153 13.59 2.58 -10.84
N ASN A 154 14.41 1.64 -11.32
CA ASN A 154 15.00 1.72 -12.66
C ASN A 154 14.07 1.18 -13.75
N ASN A 155 13.23 0.20 -13.44
CA ASN A 155 12.50 -0.57 -14.45
C ASN A 155 10.97 -0.38 -14.41
N ALA A 156 10.41 0.07 -13.28
CA ALA A 156 8.97 0.22 -13.07
C ALA A 156 8.58 1.65 -12.62
N ALA A 157 9.30 2.66 -13.12
CA ALA A 157 9.10 4.07 -12.81
C ALA A 157 7.85 4.68 -13.48
N VAL A 158 7.81 6.01 -13.62
CA VAL A 158 6.71 6.76 -14.25
C VAL A 158 6.53 6.37 -15.72
N PHE A 159 7.61 6.34 -16.49
CA PHE A 159 7.62 5.88 -17.87
C PHE A 159 8.15 4.46 -17.93
N ARG A 160 7.51 3.64 -18.76
CA ARG A 160 7.77 2.21 -18.86
C ARG A 160 7.73 1.78 -20.31
N THR A 161 8.64 0.89 -20.68
CA THR A 161 8.60 0.15 -21.95
C THR A 161 8.57 -1.34 -21.65
N GLN A 162 8.14 -2.14 -22.62
CA GLN A 162 8.17 -3.60 -22.49
C GLN A 162 9.56 -4.11 -22.10
N GLU A 163 10.60 -3.64 -22.79
CA GLU A 163 11.99 -4.01 -22.51
C GLU A 163 12.40 -3.73 -21.06
N THR A 164 12.13 -2.52 -20.55
CA THR A 164 12.46 -2.17 -19.16
C THR A 164 11.75 -3.07 -18.15
N LEU A 165 10.48 -3.38 -18.37
CA LEU A 165 9.69 -4.21 -17.46
C LEU A 165 10.12 -5.69 -17.49
N GLU A 166 10.47 -6.20 -18.67
CA GLU A 166 10.97 -7.57 -18.83
C GLU A 166 12.30 -7.76 -18.09
N GLU A 167 13.23 -6.81 -18.22
CA GLU A 167 14.49 -6.84 -17.48
C GLU A 167 14.27 -6.72 -15.97
N GLY A 168 13.39 -5.81 -15.53
CA GLY A 168 13.02 -5.69 -14.12
C GLY A 168 12.43 -6.98 -13.54
N ASN A 169 11.57 -7.66 -14.30
CA ASN A 169 10.99 -8.94 -13.90
C ASN A 169 12.05 -10.05 -13.79
N LYS A 170 12.97 -10.12 -14.75
CA LYS A 170 14.10 -11.06 -14.71
C LYS A 170 14.99 -10.82 -13.49
N GLN A 171 15.36 -9.57 -13.21
CA GLN A 171 16.17 -9.21 -12.04
C GLN A 171 15.46 -9.52 -10.73
N SER A 172 14.16 -9.25 -10.64
CA SER A 172 13.37 -9.51 -9.43
C SER A 172 13.31 -10.99 -9.06
N LYS A 173 13.18 -11.87 -10.06
CA LYS A 173 13.16 -13.34 -9.86
C LYS A 173 14.49 -13.91 -9.37
N LEU A 174 15.61 -13.22 -9.61
CA LEU A 174 16.93 -13.63 -9.11
C LEU A 174 17.14 -13.27 -7.63
N MET A 175 16.23 -12.51 -7.02
CA MET A 175 16.32 -12.04 -5.62
C MET A 175 15.46 -12.84 -4.64
N THR A 176 14.61 -13.73 -5.16
CA THR A 176 13.74 -14.66 -4.40
C THR A 176 14.35 -16.05 -4.37
#